data_AF-A0A8H9WI66-F1
#
_entry.id   AF-A0A8H9WI66-F1
#
_cell.length_a   1.000
_cell.length_b   1.000
_cell.length_c   1.000
_cell.angle_alpha   90.00
_cell.angle_beta   90.00
_cell.angle_gamma   90.00
#
_symmetry.space_group_name_H-M   'P 1'
#
loop_
_entity.id
_entity.type
_entity.pdbx_description
1 polymer ?
#
loop_
_entity_poly.entity_id
_entity_poly.type
_entity_poly.pdbx_seq_one_letter_code
_entity_poly.pdbx_strand_id
1 'polypeptide(L)' 'MTKRTIRIGGASGFWGEAAMATPQLLAAGGLDYIVYDYLAEITMSIMARAHARDQNRGF' A
#
# COMPACT_ATOMS: atom_id res chain seq x y z
N MET A 1 -31.89 17.93 0.69
CA MET A 1 -30.42 17.92 0.87
C MET A 1 -29.78 17.39 -0.39
N THR A 2 -28.88 18.15 -1.02
CA THR A 2 -28.09 17.66 -2.15
C THR A 2 -27.12 16.59 -1.66
N LYS A 3 -27.14 15.41 -2.27
CA LYS A 3 -26.24 14.31 -1.90
C LYS A 3 -24.83 14.70 -2.35
N ARG A 4 -23.92 14.95 -1.41
CA ARG A 4 -22.52 15.26 -1.72
C ARG A 4 -21.84 13.98 -2.21
N THR A 5 -21.43 13.96 -3.48
CA THR A 5 -20.60 12.87 -4.03
C THR A 5 -19.18 13.03 -3.47
N ILE A 6 -18.63 11.95 -2.92
CA ILE A 6 -17.25 11.88 -2.42
C ILE A 6 -16.46 10.92 -3.29
N ARG A 7 -15.22 11.29 -3.64
CA ARG A 7 -14.30 10.49 -4.43
C ARG A 7 -13.15 10.00 -3.56
N ILE A 8 -12.99 8.69 -3.50
CA ILE A 8 -11.98 8.02 -2.68
C ILE A 8 -11.04 7.28 -3.62
N GLY A 9 -9.74 7.53 -3.48
CA GLY A 9 -8.68 6.84 -4.20
C GLY A 9 -8.07 5.73 -3.36
N GLY A 10 -7.77 4.60 -3.99
CA GLY A 10 -7.05 3.49 -3.36
C GLY A 10 -5.60 3.49 -3.82
N ALA A 11 -4.68 3.52 -2.86
CA ALA A 11 -3.26 3.27 -3.07
C ALA A 11 -2.80 2.17 -2.11
N SER A 12 -1.59 1.65 -2.32
CA SER A 12 -0.99 0.70 -1.39
C SER A 12 0.47 1.09 -1.14
N GLY A 13 1.00 0.70 0.01
CA GLY A 13 2.38 1.03 0.40
C GLY A 13 3.28 -0.19 0.56
N PHE A 14 2.81 -1.38 0.17
CA PHE A 14 3.55 -2.61 0.36
C PHE A 14 4.65 -2.82 -0.71
N TRP A 15 5.57 -3.72 -0.40
CA TRP A 15 6.67 -4.08 -1.30
C TRP A 15 6.14 -4.74 -2.58
N GLY A 16 6.36 -4.11 -3.74
CA GLY A 16 5.86 -4.55 -5.04
C GLY A 16 4.79 -3.64 -5.66
N GLU A 17 4.34 -2.60 -4.96
CA GLU A 17 3.48 -1.55 -5.51
C GLU A 17 4.24 -0.64 -6.50
N ALA A 18 3.52 -0.03 -7.45
CA ALA A 18 4.10 0.90 -8.39
C ALA A 18 4.34 2.26 -7.72
N ALA A 19 5.61 2.65 -7.54
CA ALA A 19 6.00 3.93 -6.92
C ALA A 19 5.27 5.19 -7.48
N MET A 20 4.73 5.11 -8.69
CA MET A 20 3.98 6.17 -9.35
C MET A 20 2.46 6.17 -9.11
N ALA A 21 1.88 5.16 -8.47
CA ALA A 21 0.42 5.05 -8.32
C ALA A 21 -0.17 6.22 -7.52
N THR A 22 0.48 6.62 -6.42
CA THR A 22 0.01 7.75 -5.61
C THR A 22 0.19 9.09 -6.33
N PRO A 23 1.37 9.42 -6.90
CA PRO A 23 1.52 10.61 -7.73
C PRO A 23 0.49 10.71 -8.87
N GLN A 24 0.19 9.59 -9.54
CA GLN A 24 -0.79 9.56 -10.63
C GLN A 24 -2.21 9.83 -10.13
N LEU A 25 -2.61 9.26 -8.98
CA LEU A 25 -3.90 9.51 -8.35
C LEU A 25 -4.07 10.98 -7.94
N LEU A 26 -3.02 11.58 -7.39
CA LEU A 26 -3.03 13.00 -7.04
C LEU A 26 -3.08 13.89 -8.28
N ALA A 27 -2.36 13.54 -9.34
CA ALA A 27 -2.33 14.29 -10.59
C ALA A 27 -3.66 14.24 -11.36
N ALA A 28 -4.43 13.15 -11.26
CA ALA A 28 -5.76 13.04 -11.88
C ALA A 28 -6.76 14.07 -11.36
N GLY A 29 -6.57 14.56 -10.13
CA GLY A 29 -7.37 15.62 -9.53
C GLY A 29 -8.79 15.21 -9.11
N GLY A 30 -9.41 16.05 -8.27
CA GLY A 30 -10.77 15.83 -7.81
C GLY A 30 -10.91 14.62 -6.87
N LEU A 31 -9.87 14.28 -6.12
CA LEU A 31 -9.91 13.27 -5.08
C LEU A 31 -10.12 13.92 -3.72
N ASP A 32 -11.06 13.41 -2.93
CA ASP A 32 -11.33 13.94 -1.59
C ASP A 32 -10.52 13.20 -0.51
N TYR A 33 -10.31 11.90 -0.70
CA TYR A 33 -9.61 11.04 0.26
C TYR A 33 -8.75 10.00 -0.44
N ILE A 34 -7.64 9.62 0.19
CA ILE A 34 -6.82 8.47 -0.20
C ILE A 34 -6.86 7.45 0.93
N VAL A 35 -7.08 6.19 0.57
CA VAL A 35 -6.91 5.04 1.46
C VAL A 35 -5.66 4.29 1.04
N TYR A 36 -4.83 3.98 2.02
CA TYR A 36 -3.68 3.10 1.84
C TYR A 36 -3.92 1.75 2.49
N ASP A 37 -3.74 0.70 1.70
CA ASP A 37 -3.52 -0.64 2.25
C ASP A 37 -2.02 -0.87 2.47
N TYR A 38 -1.68 -1.29 3.69
CA TYR A 38 -0.32 -1.62 4.09
C TYR A 38 -0.29 -3.05 4.60
N LEU A 39 -0.60 -3.99 3.70
CA LEU A 39 -0.62 -5.40 4.02
C LEU A 39 0.81 -5.89 4.29
N ALA A 40 1.07 -6.29 5.52
CA ALA A 40 2.35 -6.86 5.93
C ALA A 40 2.63 -8.23 5.32
N GLU A 41 1.67 -8.85 4.61
CA GLU A 41 1.76 -10.23 4.12
C GLU A 41 3.01 -10.50 3.26
N ILE A 42 3.30 -9.61 2.31
CA ILE A 42 4.48 -9.74 1.47
C ILE A 42 5.76 -9.66 2.32
N THR A 43 5.86 -8.65 3.17
CA THR A 43 7.00 -8.46 4.08
C THR A 43 7.19 -9.65 5.01
N MET A 44 6.11 -10.13 5.63
CA MET A 44 6.10 -11.28 6.53
C MET A 44 6.48 -12.56 5.80
N SER A 45 6.01 -12.77 4.57
CA SER A 45 6.40 -13.94 3.76
C SER A 45 7.89 -13.92 3.41
N ILE A 46 8.46 -12.75 3.13
CA ILE A 46 9.89 -12.56 2.86
C ILE A 46 10.69 -12.83 4.14
N MET A 47 10.27 -12.26 5.28
CA MET A 47 10.93 -12.48 6.57
C MET A 47 10.83 -13.94 7.01
N ALA A 48 9.68 -14.59 6.83
CA ALA A 48 9.49 -16.02 7.11
C ALA A 48 10.42 -16.88 6.25
N ARG A 49 10.57 -16.55 4.95
CA ARG A 49 11.51 -17.25 4.06
C ARG A 49 12.98 -16.96 4.42
N ALA A 50 13.29 -15.76 4.88
CA ALA A 50 14.62 -15.41 5.38
C ALA A 50 14.95 -16.18 6.67
N HIS A 51 14.00 -16.27 7.59
CA HIS A 51 14.10 -17.02 8.84
C HIS A 51 14.26 -18.53 8.59
N ALA A 52 13.49 -19.09 7.65
CA ALA A 52 13.63 -20.49 7.26
C ALA A 52 15.01 -20.82 6.65
N ARG A 53 15.70 -19.82 6.07
CA ARG A 53 17.03 -20.00 5.47
C ARG A 53 18.15 -19.92 6.50
N ASP A 54 18.02 -19.08 7.52
CA ASP A 54 19.01 -18.92 8.58
C ASP A 54 18.35 -18.37 9.85
N GLN A 55 18.17 -19.23 10.85
CA GLN A 55 17.48 -18.91 12.10
C GLN A 55 18.34 -18.08 13.07
N ASN A 56 19.66 -17.97 12.84
CA ASN A 56 20.59 -17.24 13.70
C ASN A 56 20.84 -15.80 13.23
N ARG A 57 20.34 -15.42 12.05
CA ARG A 57 20.25 -14.01 11.67
C ARG A 57 19.12 -13.41 12.48
N GLY A 58 19.42 -12.61 13.50
CA GLY A 58 18.40 -11.93 14.29
C GLY A 58 17.45 -11.15 13.37
N PHE A 59 16.15 -11.45 13.47
CA PHE A 59 15.06 -10.68 12.89
C PHE A 59 14.22 -10.12 14.03
#